data_AF-A0A937TFT0-F1
#
_entry.id   AF-A0A937TFT0-F1
#
_cell.length_a   1.000
_cell.length_b   1.000
_cell.length_c   1.000
_cell.angle_alpha   90.00
_cell.angle_beta   90.00
_cell.angle_gamma   90.00
#
_symmetry.space_group_name_H-M   'P 1'
#
loop_
_entity.id
_entity.type
_entity.pdbx_description
1 polymer ?
#
loop_
_entity_poly.entity_id
_entity_poly.type
_entity_poly.pdbx_seq_one_letter_code
_entity_poly.pdbx_strand_id
1 'polypeptide(L)' 'SSSDGLVKVTMNGSQEVKAILLADASPEAPKTKLEEALKDAYNRAIKQSQKIAAQKMKDAAGLNLPGLF' A
#
# COMPACT_ATOMS: atom_id res chain seq x y z
N SER A 1 -1.26 -4.52 4.31
CA SER A 1 -0.98 -5.06 5.66
C SER A 1 0.44 -5.58 5.70
N SER A 2 1.04 -5.62 6.89
CA SER A 2 2.30 -6.32 7.15
C SER A 2 2.14 -7.82 6.91
N SER A 3 3.26 -8.53 6.71
CA SER A 3 3.30 -9.98 6.56
C SER A 3 2.72 -10.74 7.74
N ASP A 4 2.90 -10.22 8.95
CA ASP A 4 2.46 -10.82 10.21
C ASP A 4 1.05 -10.40 10.65
N GLY A 5 0.39 -9.54 9.86
CA GLY A 5 -0.98 -9.09 10.12
C GLY A 5 -1.12 -8.10 11.29
N LEU A 6 -0.03 -7.72 11.97
CA LEU A 6 -0.07 -6.81 13.11
C LEU A 6 -0.44 -5.37 12.72
N VAL A 7 -0.04 -4.93 11.52
CA VAL A 7 -0.23 -3.55 11.06
C VAL A 7 -0.91 -3.50 9.69
N LYS A 8 -1.94 -2.68 9.57
CA LYS A 8 -2.59 -2.36 8.30
C LYS A 8 -2.53 -0.87 8.03
N VAL A 9 -1.84 -0.50 6.95
CA VAL A 9 -1.77 0.87 6.43
C VAL A 9 -2.75 1.02 5.26
N THR A 10 -3.55 2.09 5.29
CA THR A 10 -4.40 2.52 4.18
C THR A 10 -3.82 3.79 3.58
N MET A 11 -3.68 3.84 2.26
CA MET A 11 -3.02 4.95 1.55
C MET A 11 -3.72 5.25 0.22
N ASN A 12 -3.75 6.52 -0.19
CA ASN A 12 -4.33 6.93 -1.49
C ASN A 12 -3.30 6.91 -2.64
N GLY A 13 -3.75 7.29 -3.84
CA GLY A 13 -2.92 7.34 -5.06
C GLY A 13 -1.80 8.39 -5.02
N SER A 14 -1.92 9.42 -4.19
CA SER A 14 -0.87 10.42 -3.94
C SER A 14 0.11 10.00 -2.84
N GLN A 15 0.04 8.73 -2.42
CA GLN A 15 0.84 8.16 -1.33
C GLN A 15 0.60 8.82 0.03
N GLU A 16 -0.60 9.37 0.25
CA GLU A 16 -1.01 9.94 1.52
C GLU A 16 -1.63 8.87 2.42
N VAL A 17 -1.12 8.72 3.64
CA VAL A 17 -1.64 7.77 4.64
C VAL A 17 -3.00 8.25 5.14
N LYS A 18 -4.01 7.39 5.01
CA LYS A 18 -5.38 7.67 5.48
C LYS A 18 -5.72 6.97 6.79
N ALA A 19 -5.09 5.83 7.07
CA ALA A 19 -5.28 5.12 8.32
C ALA A 19 -4.10 4.18 8.63
N ILE A 20 -3.84 3.99 9.91
CA ILE A 20 -3.00 2.92 10.44
C ILE A 20 -3.84 2.18 11.47
N LEU A 21 -4.04 0.88 11.27
CA LEU A 21 -4.79 0.02 12.17
C LEU A 21 -3.82 -1.04 12.73
N LEU A 22 -3.89 -1.24 14.03
CA LEU A 22 -3.15 -2.26 14.75
C LEU A 22 -4.11 -3.41 15.09
N ALA A 23 -3.65 -4.65 14.99
CA ALA A 23 -4.42 -5.80 15.43
C ALA A 23 -4.56 -5.82 16.98
N ASP A 24 -5.59 -6.49 17.51
CA ASP A 24 -5.81 -6.53 18.97
C ASP A 24 -4.66 -7.19 19.75
N ALA A 25 -3.89 -8.08 19.10
CA ALA A 25 -2.67 -8.68 19.67
C ALA A 25 -1.43 -7.77 19.60
N SER A 26 -1.56 -6.59 18.99
CA SER A 26 -0.46 -5.62 18.82
C SER A 26 0.09 -5.06 20.13
N PRO A 27 -0.69 -4.80 21.21
CA PRO A 27 -0.15 -4.30 22.48
C PRO A 27 0.76 -5.30 23.20
N GLU A 28 0.63 -6.59 22.91
CA GLU A 28 1.47 -7.65 23.48
C GLU A 28 2.77 -7.86 22.68
N ALA A 29 2.86 -7.29 21.47
CA ALA A 29 4.03 -7.44 20.63
C ALA A 29 5.18 -6.54 21.10
N PRO A 30 6.44 -7.01 21.06
CA PRO A 30 7.60 -6.16 21.31
C PRO A 30 7.62 -4.95 20.38
N LYS A 31 8.02 -3.78 20.90
CA LYS A 31 8.12 -2.54 20.13
C LYS A 31 8.88 -2.73 18.81
N THR A 32 10.00 -3.45 18.82
CA THR A 32 10.83 -3.74 17.63
C THR A 32 10.04 -4.47 16.54
N LYS A 33 9.19 -5.42 16.93
CA LYS A 33 8.33 -6.16 16.00
C LYS A 33 7.27 -5.26 15.38
N LEU A 34 6.68 -4.35 16.16
CA LEU A 34 5.72 -3.37 15.64
C LEU A 34 6.36 -2.38 14.67
N GLU A 35 7.58 -1.93 14.95
CA GLU A 35 8.35 -1.07 14.05
C GLU A 35 8.64 -1.77 12.71
N GLU A 36 9.02 -3.05 12.75
CA GLU A 36 9.23 -3.86 11.55
C GLU A 36 7.93 -4.09 10.77
N ALA A 37 6.84 -4.43 11.47
CA ALA A 37 5.53 -4.62 10.86
C ALA A 37 5.02 -3.34 10.20
N LEU A 38 5.17 -2.18 10.85
CA LEU A 38 4.81 -0.89 10.28
C LEU A 38 5.62 -0.58 9.02
N LYS A 39 6.95 -0.76 9.08
CA LYS A 39 7.85 -0.58 7.92
C LYS A 39 7.43 -1.47 6.74
N ASP A 40 7.15 -2.74 7.00
CA ASP A 40 6.70 -3.68 5.96
C ASP A 40 5.34 -3.28 5.37
N ALA A 41 4.35 -2.99 6.21
CA ALA A 41 3.02 -2.57 5.79
C ALA A 41 3.05 -1.29 4.94
N TYR A 42 3.87 -0.32 5.34
CA TYR A 42 4.03 0.95 4.66
C TYR A 42 4.65 0.78 3.27
N ASN A 43 5.76 0.04 3.18
CA ASN A 43 6.44 -0.23 1.90
C ASN A 43 5.54 -0.99 0.93
N ARG A 44 4.73 -1.94 1.43
CA ARG A 44 3.74 -2.65 0.62
C ARG A 44 2.66 -1.70 0.10
N ALA A 45 2.16 -0.79 0.93
CA ALA A 45 1.18 0.20 0.51
C ALA A 45 1.73 1.10 -0.61
N ILE A 46 3.00 1.53 -0.54
CA ILE A 46 3.68 2.30 -1.61
C ILE A 46 3.72 1.52 -2.92
N LYS A 47 4.23 0.29 -2.88
CA LYS A 47 4.32 -0.56 -4.06
C LYS A 47 2.94 -0.81 -4.68
N GLN A 48 1.91 -1.00 -3.85
CA GLN A 48 0.53 -1.16 -4.31
C GLN A 48 -0.01 0.12 -4.96
N SER A 49 0.20 1.28 -4.36
CA SER A 49 -0.21 2.58 -4.91
C SER A 49 0.44 2.83 -6.28
N GLN A 50 1.75 2.57 -6.39
CA GLN A 50 2.49 2.66 -7.65
C GLN A 50 1.98 1.67 -8.70
N LYS A 51 1.69 0.41 -8.31
CA LYS A 51 1.12 -0.60 -9.20
C LYS A 51 -0.24 -0.17 -9.75
N ILE A 52 -1.11 0.39 -8.91
CA ILE A 52 -2.42 0.91 -9.32
C ILE A 52 -2.25 2.09 -10.27
N ALA A 53 -1.33 3.02 -9.97
CA ALA A 53 -1.04 4.14 -10.86
C ALA A 53 -0.54 3.68 -12.23
N ALA A 54 0.41 2.75 -12.26
CA ALA A 54 0.93 2.17 -13.50
C ALA A 54 -0.16 1.43 -14.30
N GLN A 55 -1.06 0.71 -13.62
CA GLN A 55 -2.19 0.06 -14.28
C GLN A 55 -3.13 1.09 -14.92
N LYS A 56 -3.51 2.15 -14.18
CA LYS A 56 -4.35 3.21 -14.71
C LYS A 56 -3.71 3.95 -15.90
N MET A 57 -2.39 4.13 -15.88
CA MET A 57 -1.67 4.71 -17.02
C MET A 57 -1.70 3.80 -18.25
N LYS A 58 -1.54 2.48 -18.08
CA LYS A 58 -1.67 1.51 -19.17
C LYS A 58 -3.09 1.50 -19.74
N ASP A 59 -4.10 1.49 -18.87
CA ASP A 59 -5.50 1.50 -19.28
C ASP A 59 -5.82 2.80 -20.05
N ALA A 60 -5.36 3.95 -19.55
CA ALA A 60 -5.51 5.24 -20.22
C ALA A 60 -4.78 5.28 -21.57
N ALA A 61 -3.57 4.72 -21.67
CA ALA A 61 -2.84 4.64 -22.94
C ALA A 61 -3.54 3.71 -23.94
N GLY A 62 -4.11 2.59 -23.49
CA GLY A 62 -4.88 1.66 -24.33
C GLY A 62 -6.22 2.22 -24.79
N LEU A 63 -6.85 3.12 -24.02
CA LEU A 63 -8.11 3.79 -24.39
C LEU A 63 -7.88 5.05 -25.25
N ASN A 64 -6.73 5.72 -25.12
CA ASN A 64 -6.37 6.96 -25.81
C ASN A 64 -5.17 6.81 -26.76
N LEU A 65 -5.08 5.71 -27.51
CA LEU A 65 -4.25 5.66 -28.72
C LEU A 65 -5.12 5.88 -29.97
N PRO A 66 -5.57 7.12 -30.26
CA PRO A 66 -6.10 7.43 -31.58
C PRO A 66 -4.94 7.32 -32.58
N GLY A 67 -5.00 6.31 -33.46
CA GLY A 67 -4.09 6.18 -34.59
C GLY A 67 -3.23 4.91 -34.67
N LEU A 68 -3.56 3.82 -33.96
CA LEU A 68 -3.02 2.48 -34.28
C LEU A 68 -4.07 1.62 -35.00
N PHE A 69 -4.37 2.01 -36.23
CA PHE A 69 -4.80 1.16 -37.35
C PHE A 69 -4.09 1.64 -38.62
#